data_AF-A0A2D7V062-F1
#
_entry.id   AF-A0A2D7V062-F1
#
_cell.length_a   1.000
_cell.length_b   1.000
_cell.length_c   1.000
_cell.angle_alpha   90.00
_cell.angle_beta   90.00
_cell.angle_gamma   90.00
#
_symmetry.space_group_name_H-M   'P 1'
#
loop_
_entity.id
_entity.type
_entity.pdbx_description
1 polymer ?
#
loop_
_entity_poly.entity_id
_entity_poly.type
_entity_poly.pdbx_seq_one_letter_code
_entity_poly.pdbx_strand_id
1 'polypeptide(L)'
;MFLLTLFILLVTESPVGLQGKRPLITSPLAGESGACCYQSADEYFCSDIPGPEGQNLCEVIFQGVWQGTGSDCLSTDCYFGLTGACCVEDFEFYCEEDLTQEQCESNWGGTFLGSDSTCAVEGDYCQSEIGACCIDFYDCYDSTPDYECYWMGGDFYGDGTTCSQDAPSCEIYYGACCFGDYCADFVEEFACEVNGGYSFWAFSSCDNLTDVEECIYQEPIGACCVNNSLCYSDFDELLCFDYGGEWFGPDTTCEVIDCIDPTGACCYENDCQVIYQWECDKQDGFFYEEQECDICSPNCPSDLNQDGYVNVNDLLAVIAAWGQTESNADVNGDSVVDVADVLEVIAAWGICNI
;
A
#
# COMPACT_ATOMS: atom_id res chain seq x y z
N MET A 1 -25.30 -19.96 36.50
CA MET A 1 -24.06 -20.20 35.73
C MET A 1 -24.12 -21.65 35.28
N PHE A 2 -24.55 -21.87 34.04
CA PHE A 2 -24.91 -23.15 33.41
C PHE A 2 -23.65 -24.03 33.22
N LEU A 3 -23.62 -25.29 33.67
CA LEU A 3 -24.10 -26.54 33.03
C LEU A 3 -23.37 -26.88 31.72
N LEU A 4 -22.43 -27.83 31.76
CA LEU A 4 -22.24 -28.78 30.67
C LEU A 4 -21.87 -30.17 31.23
N THR A 5 -22.77 -31.11 30.96
CA THR A 5 -22.81 -32.50 31.38
C THR A 5 -21.94 -33.37 30.48
N LEU A 6 -20.97 -34.08 31.07
CA LEU A 6 -20.16 -35.09 30.41
C LEU A 6 -20.95 -36.41 30.32
N PHE A 7 -21.47 -36.74 29.14
CA PHE A 7 -22.08 -38.05 28.87
C PHE A 7 -20.99 -39.05 28.48
N ILE A 8 -20.57 -39.86 29.46
CA ILE A 8 -19.78 -41.08 29.22
C ILE A 8 -20.79 -42.18 28.86
N LEU A 9 -20.81 -42.61 27.61
CA LEU A 9 -21.52 -43.83 27.17
C LEU A 9 -20.49 -44.92 26.87
N LEU A 10 -20.37 -45.83 27.83
CA LEU A 10 -19.79 -47.16 27.69
C LEU A 10 -20.43 -47.89 26.50
N VAL A 11 -19.62 -48.43 25.59
CA VAL A 11 -20.07 -49.50 24.69
C VAL A 11 -19.22 -50.74 24.99
N THR A 12 -19.91 -51.72 25.57
CA THR A 12 -19.48 -53.08 25.88
C THR A 12 -19.35 -53.93 24.60
N GLU A 13 -18.45 -54.91 24.64
CA GLU A 13 -18.19 -55.87 23.56
C GLU A 13 -19.36 -56.85 23.23
N SER A 14 -19.31 -57.35 21.98
CA SER A 14 -19.77 -58.67 21.47
C SER A 14 -21.25 -58.84 21.02
N PRO A 15 -21.59 -59.83 20.16
CA PRO A 15 -21.01 -60.19 18.85
C PRO A 15 -22.09 -60.50 17.76
N VAL A 16 -21.66 -60.72 16.51
CA VAL A 16 -22.36 -61.38 15.37
C VAL A 16 -23.55 -60.68 14.69
N GLY A 17 -23.45 -60.51 13.36
CA GLY A 17 -24.56 -60.81 12.43
C GLY A 17 -25.08 -59.67 11.55
N LEU A 18 -24.42 -59.45 10.41
CA LEU A 18 -24.93 -58.96 9.11
C LEU A 18 -26.37 -58.42 9.04
N GLN A 19 -26.50 -57.10 8.84
CA GLN A 19 -27.17 -56.43 7.72
C GLN A 19 -27.12 -54.91 7.99
N GLY A 20 -26.08 -54.27 7.48
CA GLY A 20 -25.81 -52.84 7.68
C GLY A 20 -26.82 -51.96 6.93
N LYS A 21 -27.88 -51.57 7.62
CA LYS A 21 -28.39 -50.19 7.50
C LYS A 21 -28.01 -49.47 8.79
N ARG A 22 -26.88 -48.78 8.77
CA ARG A 22 -26.46 -47.83 9.81
C ARG A 22 -26.67 -46.39 9.31
N PRO A 23 -26.82 -45.45 10.26
CA PRO A 23 -27.52 -44.20 10.04
C PRO A 23 -26.78 -43.31 9.05
N LEU A 24 -27.54 -42.57 8.24
CA LEU A 24 -27.05 -41.38 7.55
C LEU A 24 -26.57 -40.39 8.61
N ILE A 25 -25.28 -40.40 8.91
CA ILE A 25 -24.59 -39.22 9.40
C ILE A 25 -24.53 -38.32 8.17
N THR A 26 -25.24 -37.20 8.23
CA THR A 26 -25.19 -36.17 7.19
C THR A 26 -23.72 -35.78 7.02
N SER A 27 -23.19 -36.01 5.82
CA SER A 27 -21.88 -35.53 5.40
C SER A 27 -21.74 -34.05 5.80
N PRO A 28 -20.67 -33.68 6.54
CA PRO A 28 -20.28 -32.27 6.58
C PRO A 28 -19.91 -31.87 5.15
N LEU A 29 -20.15 -30.60 4.82
CA LEU A 29 -19.99 -30.03 3.47
C LEU A 29 -18.75 -30.59 2.77
N ALA A 30 -18.94 -31.17 1.59
CA ALA A 30 -17.85 -31.52 0.69
C ALA A 30 -17.00 -30.25 0.44
N GLY A 31 -15.77 -30.26 0.96
CA GLY A 31 -14.84 -29.14 0.91
C GLY A 31 -14.06 -28.88 2.20
N GLU A 32 -14.46 -29.42 3.36
CA GLU A 32 -13.80 -29.15 4.65
C GLU A 32 -13.41 -30.40 5.44
N SER A 33 -13.52 -31.62 4.89
CA SER A 33 -13.09 -32.87 5.55
C SER A 33 -11.90 -33.49 4.85
N GLY A 34 -11.13 -34.34 5.53
CA GLY A 34 -10.03 -35.12 4.95
C GLY A 34 -9.82 -36.45 5.68
N ALA A 35 -9.13 -37.38 5.05
CA ALA A 35 -8.76 -38.68 5.62
C ALA A 35 -7.52 -38.56 6.51
N CYS A 36 -7.49 -39.34 7.59
CA CYS A 36 -6.35 -39.48 8.50
C CYS A 36 -5.93 -40.95 8.56
N CYS A 37 -4.73 -41.26 8.07
CA CYS A 37 -4.15 -42.59 8.14
C CYS A 37 -3.32 -42.73 9.41
N TYR A 38 -3.57 -43.74 10.24
CA TYR A 38 -2.78 -43.97 11.45
C TYR A 38 -2.62 -45.46 11.74
N GLN A 39 -1.56 -45.80 12.47
CA GLN A 39 -1.28 -47.17 12.84
C GLN A 39 -1.63 -47.40 14.32
N SER A 40 -2.30 -48.52 14.60
CA SER A 40 -2.49 -48.99 15.97
C SER A 40 -2.04 -50.45 16.06
N ALA A 41 -0.98 -50.70 16.84
CA ALA A 41 -0.27 -51.97 16.84
C ALA A 41 0.23 -52.34 15.42
N ASP A 42 -0.17 -53.48 14.88
CA ASP A 42 0.25 -53.99 13.56
C ASP A 42 -0.82 -53.80 12.47
N GLU A 43 -1.86 -53.01 12.74
CA GLU A 43 -2.95 -52.74 11.80
C GLU A 43 -3.02 -51.25 11.43
N TYR A 44 -3.30 -50.98 10.15
CA TYR A 44 -3.50 -49.64 9.61
C TYR A 44 -4.97 -49.26 9.62
N PHE A 45 -5.26 -48.04 10.05
CA PHE A 45 -6.60 -47.48 10.16
C PHE A 45 -6.71 -46.18 9.39
N CYS A 46 -7.90 -45.90 8.87
CA CYS A 46 -8.26 -44.63 8.27
C CYS A 46 -9.44 -44.02 9.02
N SER A 47 -9.44 -42.71 9.23
CA SER A 47 -10.60 -41.98 9.75
C SER A 47 -10.81 -40.65 9.03
N ASP A 48 -12.03 -40.41 8.54
CA ASP A 48 -12.44 -39.13 7.97
C ASP A 48 -12.64 -38.10 9.09
N ILE A 49 -11.85 -37.02 9.10
CA ILE A 49 -11.92 -35.94 10.08
C ILE A 49 -12.59 -34.72 9.45
N PRO A 50 -13.66 -34.17 10.06
CA PRO A 50 -14.31 -32.97 9.57
C PRO A 50 -13.65 -31.69 10.10
N GLY A 51 -13.62 -30.65 9.27
CA GLY A 51 -13.33 -29.26 9.64
C GLY A 51 -11.97 -28.73 9.16
N PRO A 52 -11.80 -27.40 9.18
CA PRO A 52 -10.57 -26.73 8.71
C PRO A 52 -9.33 -27.03 9.56
N GLU A 53 -9.51 -27.56 10.78
CA GLU A 53 -8.42 -27.98 11.67
C GLU A 53 -8.13 -29.50 11.61
N GLY A 54 -8.65 -30.19 10.60
CA GLY A 54 -8.55 -31.66 10.46
C GLY A 54 -7.12 -32.20 10.56
N GLN A 55 -6.14 -31.46 10.01
CA GLN A 55 -4.72 -31.79 10.10
C GLN A 55 -4.22 -31.87 11.55
N ASN A 56 -4.48 -30.83 12.35
CA ASN A 56 -4.05 -30.79 13.76
C ASN A 56 -4.67 -31.93 14.58
N LEU A 57 -5.93 -32.28 14.29
CA LEU A 57 -6.58 -33.41 14.96
C LEU A 57 -5.94 -34.74 14.55
N CYS A 58 -5.60 -34.93 13.28
CA CYS A 58 -4.95 -36.15 12.80
C CYS A 58 -3.59 -36.37 13.48
N GLU A 59 -2.77 -35.33 13.50
CA GLU A 59 -1.41 -35.39 14.06
C GLU A 59 -1.41 -35.55 15.58
N VAL A 60 -2.24 -34.78 16.29
CA VAL A 60 -2.19 -34.73 17.77
C VAL A 60 -2.99 -35.86 18.42
N ILE A 61 -4.16 -36.21 17.88
CA ILE A 61 -5.06 -37.19 18.52
C ILE A 61 -4.76 -38.61 18.03
N PHE A 62 -4.59 -38.77 16.73
CA PHE A 62 -4.39 -40.09 16.12
C PHE A 62 -2.93 -40.46 15.94
N GLN A 63 -2.00 -39.50 16.09
CA GLN A 63 -0.59 -39.67 15.71
C GLN A 63 -0.49 -40.22 14.29
N GLY A 64 -1.39 -39.73 13.43
CA GLY A 64 -1.58 -40.17 12.05
C GLY A 64 -1.10 -39.12 11.06
N VAL A 65 -1.09 -39.52 9.79
CA VAL A 65 -0.75 -38.70 8.64
C VAL A 65 -2.03 -38.20 7.96
N TRP A 66 -2.15 -36.88 7.87
CA TRP A 66 -3.25 -36.21 7.19
C TRP A 66 -3.11 -36.34 5.67
N GLN A 67 -4.20 -36.69 5.00
CA GLN A 67 -4.22 -36.99 3.57
C GLN A 67 -4.62 -35.78 2.71
N GLY A 68 -4.62 -34.59 3.31
CA GLY A 68 -5.05 -33.35 2.66
C GLY A 68 -6.56 -33.11 2.74
N THR A 69 -6.96 -31.85 2.60
CA THR A 69 -8.37 -31.45 2.61
C THR A 69 -9.05 -31.94 1.33
N GLY A 70 -10.20 -32.59 1.46
CA GLY A 70 -10.98 -33.16 0.36
C GLY A 70 -10.76 -34.67 0.15
N SER A 71 -9.78 -35.28 0.81
CA SER A 71 -9.55 -36.73 0.78
C SER A 71 -10.59 -37.51 1.61
N ASP A 72 -10.75 -38.81 1.32
CA ASP A 72 -11.67 -39.68 2.08
C ASP A 72 -11.16 -41.12 2.21
N CYS A 73 -11.55 -41.81 3.28
CA CYS A 73 -11.15 -43.19 3.57
C CYS A 73 -11.77 -44.24 2.63
N LEU A 74 -12.64 -43.84 1.70
CA LEU A 74 -13.15 -44.76 0.66
C LEU A 74 -12.19 -44.84 -0.53
N SER A 75 -11.43 -43.77 -0.75
CA SER A 75 -10.49 -43.61 -1.86
C SER A 75 -9.03 -43.73 -1.42
N THR A 76 -8.70 -43.36 -0.17
CA THR A 76 -7.35 -43.47 0.41
C THR A 76 -7.01 -44.89 0.87
N ASP A 77 -5.89 -45.44 0.41
CA ASP A 77 -5.37 -46.76 0.82
C ASP A 77 -4.26 -46.65 1.89
N CYS A 78 -4.66 -46.56 3.16
CA CYS A 78 -3.72 -46.50 4.29
C CYS A 78 -2.94 -47.82 4.52
N TYR A 79 -3.20 -48.90 3.78
CA TYR A 79 -2.48 -50.18 3.91
C TYR A 79 -1.14 -50.17 3.16
N PHE A 80 -0.98 -49.25 2.20
CA PHE A 80 0.25 -49.04 1.43
C PHE A 80 0.74 -47.57 1.45
N GLY A 81 -0.14 -46.60 1.71
CA GLY A 81 0.13 -45.16 1.57
C GLY A 81 0.56 -44.45 2.86
N LEU A 82 1.78 -44.68 3.33
CA LEU A 82 2.47 -43.68 4.16
C LEU A 82 3.60 -42.98 3.40
N THR A 83 3.79 -43.34 2.13
CA THR A 83 4.82 -42.78 1.27
C THR A 83 4.21 -41.84 0.24
N GLY A 84 4.95 -40.84 -0.17
CA GLY A 84 4.57 -39.85 -1.16
C GLY A 84 5.77 -39.01 -1.58
N ALA A 85 5.52 -37.99 -2.39
CA ALA A 85 6.54 -37.08 -2.87
C ALA A 85 7.09 -36.16 -1.77
N CYS A 86 8.36 -35.80 -1.90
CA CYS A 86 9.12 -34.97 -0.97
C CYS A 86 9.90 -33.91 -1.73
N CYS A 87 9.71 -32.65 -1.37
CA CYS A 87 10.42 -31.53 -1.98
C CYS A 87 11.61 -31.14 -1.13
N VAL A 88 12.80 -31.38 -1.65
CA VAL A 88 14.05 -31.29 -0.87
C VAL A 88 14.55 -29.85 -0.87
N GLU A 89 14.58 -29.21 0.30
CA GLU A 89 14.90 -27.78 0.43
C GLU A 89 16.40 -27.48 0.20
N ASP A 90 17.27 -28.42 0.57
CA ASP A 90 18.73 -28.28 0.42
C ASP A 90 19.23 -28.47 -1.03
N PHE A 91 18.38 -28.97 -1.92
CA PHE A 91 18.68 -29.17 -3.34
C PHE A 91 17.56 -28.55 -4.18
N GLU A 92 17.81 -27.31 -4.61
CA GLU A 92 16.92 -26.54 -5.48
C GLU A 92 16.44 -27.39 -6.66
N PHE A 93 15.12 -27.51 -6.81
CA PHE A 93 14.43 -28.28 -7.85
C PHE A 93 14.56 -29.80 -7.78
N TYR A 94 14.71 -30.37 -6.57
CA TYR A 94 14.75 -31.81 -6.38
C TYR A 94 13.51 -32.34 -5.65
N CYS A 95 12.77 -33.23 -6.32
CA CYS A 95 11.65 -33.96 -5.74
C CYS A 95 11.97 -35.46 -5.65
N GLU A 96 11.73 -36.05 -4.49
CA GLU A 96 11.89 -37.49 -4.24
C GLU A 96 10.58 -38.20 -4.03
N GLU A 97 10.43 -39.35 -4.67
CA GLU A 97 9.22 -40.17 -4.62
C GLU A 97 9.28 -41.21 -3.49
N ASP A 98 8.12 -41.76 -3.14
CA ASP A 98 7.98 -42.94 -2.27
C ASP A 98 8.66 -42.80 -0.88
N LEU A 99 8.70 -41.58 -0.32
CA LEU A 99 9.25 -41.34 1.01
C LEU A 99 8.16 -41.25 2.07
N THR A 100 8.40 -41.79 3.26
CA THR A 100 7.55 -41.48 4.41
C THR A 100 7.74 -40.03 4.86
N GLN A 101 6.74 -39.46 5.54
CA GLN A 101 6.87 -38.12 6.12
C GLN A 101 8.14 -37.95 6.96
N GLU A 102 8.44 -38.92 7.85
CA GLU A 102 9.66 -38.90 8.66
C GLU A 102 10.92 -38.95 7.79
N GLN A 103 10.94 -39.76 6.74
CA GLN A 103 12.09 -39.81 5.83
C GLN A 103 12.27 -38.48 5.10
N CYS A 104 11.19 -37.89 4.60
CA CYS A 104 11.24 -36.61 3.90
C CYS A 104 11.77 -35.49 4.80
N GLU A 105 11.16 -35.30 5.96
CA GLU A 105 11.49 -34.17 6.85
C GLU A 105 12.82 -34.39 7.58
N SER A 106 13.10 -35.61 8.05
CA SER A 106 14.26 -35.87 8.93
C SER A 106 15.50 -36.37 8.20
N ASN A 107 15.36 -37.11 7.09
CA ASN A 107 16.51 -37.64 6.36
C ASN A 107 16.90 -36.78 5.17
N TRP A 108 15.91 -36.23 4.47
CA TRP A 108 16.12 -35.42 3.27
C TRP A 108 16.06 -33.92 3.53
N GLY A 109 15.51 -33.48 4.69
CA GLY A 109 15.35 -32.06 4.98
C GLY A 109 14.37 -31.39 4.00
N GLY A 110 13.36 -32.13 3.56
CA GLY A 110 12.37 -31.66 2.60
C GLY A 110 10.97 -31.54 3.21
N THR A 111 10.07 -30.91 2.45
CA THR A 111 8.65 -30.83 2.78
C THR A 111 7.89 -32.00 2.17
N PHE A 112 7.16 -32.77 2.99
CA PHE A 112 6.37 -33.92 2.55
C PHE A 112 5.02 -33.47 1.98
N LEU A 113 4.67 -33.95 0.77
CA LEU A 113 3.49 -33.47 0.04
C LEU A 113 2.20 -34.22 0.37
N GLY A 114 2.27 -35.17 1.30
CA GLY A 114 1.17 -36.09 1.64
C GLY A 114 1.37 -37.46 0.99
N SER A 115 0.71 -38.49 1.51
CA SER A 115 0.81 -39.83 0.94
C SER A 115 0.08 -39.95 -0.39
N ASP A 116 0.55 -40.86 -1.24
CA ASP A 116 0.13 -41.07 -2.63
C ASP A 116 0.37 -39.87 -3.57
N SER A 117 0.93 -38.77 -3.07
CA SER A 117 1.40 -37.67 -3.91
C SER A 117 2.58 -38.11 -4.77
N THR A 118 2.70 -37.52 -5.95
CA THR A 118 3.78 -37.81 -6.89
C THR A 118 4.53 -36.54 -7.27
N CYS A 119 5.81 -36.68 -7.57
CA CYS A 119 6.64 -35.59 -8.06
C CYS A 119 6.19 -35.07 -9.43
N ALA A 120 5.41 -35.86 -10.18
CA ALA A 120 4.89 -35.49 -11.51
C ALA A 120 3.54 -34.74 -11.48
N VAL A 121 2.90 -34.60 -10.31
CA VAL A 121 1.62 -33.91 -10.17
C VAL A 121 1.71 -32.90 -9.05
N GLU A 122 1.84 -33.36 -7.80
CA GLU A 122 1.91 -32.49 -6.64
C GLU A 122 3.31 -31.88 -6.49
N GLY A 123 4.38 -32.53 -6.95
CA GLY A 123 5.75 -32.03 -6.85
C GLY A 123 6.24 -31.20 -8.04
N ASP A 124 5.37 -30.75 -8.94
CA ASP A 124 5.76 -29.99 -10.14
C ASP A 124 6.44 -28.65 -9.78
N TYR A 125 5.98 -27.98 -8.71
CA TYR A 125 6.63 -26.76 -8.19
C TYR A 125 7.99 -27.03 -7.54
N CYS A 126 8.33 -28.29 -7.33
CA CYS A 126 9.62 -28.72 -6.79
C CYS A 126 10.62 -29.03 -7.90
N GLN A 127 10.28 -28.80 -9.17
CA GLN A 127 11.14 -29.09 -10.33
C GLN A 127 11.47 -27.87 -11.19
N SER A 128 10.78 -26.73 -11.02
CA SER A 128 11.13 -25.45 -11.65
C SER A 128 10.41 -24.27 -10.98
N GLU A 129 10.96 -23.07 -11.11
CA GLU A 129 10.23 -21.81 -10.88
C GLU A 129 9.03 -21.78 -11.84
N ILE A 130 7.82 -21.97 -11.30
CA ILE A 130 6.57 -21.91 -12.08
C ILE A 130 5.85 -20.62 -11.75
N GLY A 131 5.31 -19.97 -12.77
CA GLY A 131 4.71 -18.65 -12.61
C GLY A 131 3.93 -18.23 -13.85
N ALA A 132 3.49 -16.99 -13.87
CA ALA A 132 2.77 -16.42 -15.00
C ALA A 132 3.75 -16.23 -16.18
N CYS A 133 3.41 -16.83 -17.32
CA CYS A 133 4.10 -16.64 -18.57
C CYS A 133 3.25 -15.81 -19.54
N CYS A 134 3.83 -14.73 -20.06
CA CYS A 134 3.14 -13.82 -20.97
C CYS A 134 3.73 -13.89 -22.37
N ILE A 135 2.97 -14.42 -23.32
CA ILE A 135 3.39 -14.49 -24.72
C ILE A 135 2.69 -13.39 -25.51
N ASP A 136 3.48 -12.69 -26.33
CA ASP A 136 3.01 -11.67 -27.27
C ASP A 136 2.11 -10.58 -26.65
N PHE A 137 2.19 -10.33 -25.33
CA PHE A 137 1.39 -9.35 -24.55
C PHE A 137 -0.08 -9.71 -24.30
N TYR A 138 -0.56 -10.90 -24.69
CA TYR A 138 -1.98 -11.24 -24.57
C TYR A 138 -2.33 -12.70 -24.32
N ASP A 139 -1.38 -13.61 -24.52
CA ASP A 139 -1.56 -15.02 -24.15
C ASP A 139 -0.83 -15.28 -22.83
N CYS A 140 -1.58 -15.16 -21.73
CA CYS A 140 -1.07 -15.43 -20.39
C CYS A 140 -1.38 -16.86 -19.94
N TYR A 141 -0.36 -17.56 -19.46
CA TYR A 141 -0.45 -18.93 -18.94
C TYR A 141 0.02 -18.97 -17.48
N ASP A 142 -0.86 -19.42 -16.58
CA ASP A 142 -0.51 -19.71 -15.20
C ASP A 142 0.34 -20.99 -15.09
N SER A 143 1.10 -21.11 -13.99
CA SER A 143 1.84 -22.32 -13.64
C SER A 143 2.81 -22.81 -14.74
N THR A 144 3.41 -21.89 -15.48
CA THR A 144 4.35 -22.21 -16.56
C THR A 144 5.79 -22.13 -16.04
N PRO A 145 6.66 -23.13 -16.30
CA PRO A 145 8.09 -23.04 -16.01
C PRO A 145 8.79 -21.92 -16.78
N ASP A 146 9.75 -21.21 -16.15
CA ASP A 146 10.53 -20.14 -16.81
C ASP A 146 11.12 -20.58 -18.17
N TYR A 147 11.74 -21.76 -18.21
CA TYR A 147 12.34 -22.27 -19.46
C TYR A 147 11.29 -22.51 -20.56
N GLU A 148 10.11 -23.00 -20.20
CA GLU A 148 9.02 -23.24 -21.16
C GLU A 148 8.48 -21.90 -21.66
N CYS A 149 8.32 -20.93 -20.75
CA CYS A 149 7.93 -19.57 -21.10
C CYS A 149 8.88 -18.95 -22.13
N TYR A 150 10.19 -19.06 -21.88
CA TYR A 150 11.22 -18.61 -22.81
C TYR A 150 11.15 -19.33 -24.17
N TRP A 151 10.94 -20.65 -24.19
CA TRP A 151 10.82 -21.41 -25.44
C TRP A 151 9.57 -21.05 -26.25
N MET A 152 8.50 -20.66 -25.57
CA MET A 152 7.30 -20.12 -26.20
C MET A 152 7.47 -18.66 -26.64
N GLY A 153 8.58 -18.00 -26.29
CA GLY A 153 8.86 -16.62 -26.63
C GLY A 153 8.16 -15.60 -25.73
N GLY A 154 7.74 -16.03 -24.53
CA GLY A 154 7.09 -15.17 -23.54
C GLY A 154 8.04 -14.60 -22.49
N ASP A 155 7.53 -13.61 -21.76
CA ASP A 155 8.16 -13.01 -20.59
C ASP A 155 7.63 -13.68 -19.32
N PHE A 156 8.55 -14.17 -18.47
CA PHE A 156 8.24 -14.82 -17.20
C PHE A 156 8.19 -13.79 -16.06
N TYR A 157 7.11 -13.81 -15.27
CA TYR A 157 6.85 -12.80 -14.23
C TYR A 157 7.38 -13.20 -12.84
N GLY A 158 7.88 -14.43 -12.68
CA GLY A 158 8.54 -14.91 -11.47
C GLY A 158 7.81 -16.08 -10.81
N ASP A 159 8.49 -16.76 -9.90
CA ASP A 159 7.97 -17.93 -9.20
C ASP A 159 6.73 -17.61 -8.34
N GLY A 160 5.74 -18.50 -8.38
CA GLY A 160 4.47 -18.39 -7.66
C GLY A 160 3.52 -17.29 -8.17
N THR A 161 3.87 -16.57 -9.23
CA THR A 161 3.03 -15.51 -9.81
C THR A 161 1.87 -16.08 -10.61
N THR A 162 0.76 -15.33 -10.67
CA THR A 162 -0.42 -15.65 -11.49
C THR A 162 -0.75 -14.54 -12.47
N CYS A 163 -1.34 -14.91 -13.61
CA CYS A 163 -1.76 -13.98 -14.66
C CYS A 163 -2.66 -12.86 -14.14
N SER A 164 -3.64 -13.24 -13.31
CA SER A 164 -4.66 -12.31 -12.80
C SER A 164 -4.16 -11.31 -11.75
N GLN A 165 -3.08 -11.61 -11.04
CA GLN A 165 -2.59 -10.77 -9.94
C GLN A 165 -1.28 -10.07 -10.28
N ASP A 166 -0.39 -10.76 -10.97
CA ASP A 166 1.02 -10.38 -11.09
C ASP A 166 1.42 -10.05 -12.54
N ALA A 167 0.65 -10.49 -13.54
CA ALA A 167 0.83 -10.15 -14.95
C ALA A 167 -0.38 -9.42 -15.57
N PRO A 168 -0.91 -8.33 -14.95
CA PRO A 168 -2.09 -7.62 -15.46
C PRO A 168 -1.86 -6.91 -16.80
N SER A 169 -0.60 -6.72 -17.19
CA SER A 169 -0.19 -6.23 -18.51
C SER A 169 -0.38 -7.24 -19.64
N CYS A 170 -0.73 -8.49 -19.32
CA CYS A 170 -0.97 -9.57 -20.26
C CYS A 170 -2.46 -9.83 -20.52
N GLU A 171 -3.34 -9.05 -19.90
CA GLU A 171 -4.78 -9.04 -20.21
C GLU A 171 -5.07 -7.88 -21.18
N ILE A 172 -5.51 -8.20 -22.40
CA ILE A 172 -6.05 -7.18 -23.30
C ILE A 172 -7.40 -6.70 -22.77
N TYR A 173 -7.47 -5.44 -22.39
CA TYR A 173 -8.74 -4.79 -22.09
C TYR A 173 -9.44 -4.38 -23.38
N TYR A 174 -10.63 -4.97 -23.61
CA TYR A 174 -11.59 -4.46 -24.58
C TYR A 174 -12.60 -3.56 -23.88
N GLY A 175 -12.95 -2.47 -24.53
CA GLY A 175 -13.84 -1.48 -23.93
C GLY A 175 -14.34 -0.47 -24.94
N ALA A 176 -14.94 0.60 -24.41
CA ALA A 176 -15.33 1.75 -25.20
C ALA A 176 -14.13 2.67 -25.41
N CYS A 177 -13.86 3.06 -26.64
CA CYS A 177 -12.84 4.03 -27.00
C CYS A 177 -13.50 5.30 -27.54
N CYS A 178 -13.12 6.45 -26.99
CA CYS A 178 -13.66 7.73 -27.42
C CYS A 178 -12.66 8.48 -28.32
N PHE A 179 -13.15 8.98 -29.45
CA PHE A 179 -12.38 9.75 -30.44
C PHE A 179 -12.81 11.23 -30.49
N GLY A 180 -13.41 11.77 -29.41
CA GLY A 180 -13.87 13.15 -29.34
C GLY A 180 -15.27 13.32 -29.94
N ASP A 181 -15.39 13.08 -31.24
CA ASP A 181 -16.65 13.27 -31.96
C ASP A 181 -17.55 12.02 -31.95
N TYR A 182 -16.98 10.86 -31.61
CA TYR A 182 -17.68 9.59 -31.57
C TYR A 182 -17.02 8.58 -30.63
N CYS A 183 -17.80 7.62 -30.17
CA CYS A 183 -17.35 6.48 -29.38
C CYS A 183 -17.40 5.20 -30.22
N ALA A 184 -16.44 4.29 -30.01
CA ALA A 184 -16.41 2.96 -30.61
C ALA A 184 -16.31 1.87 -29.52
N ASP A 185 -17.21 0.89 -29.59
CA ASP A 185 -17.23 -0.28 -28.70
C ASP A 185 -16.22 -1.35 -29.11
N PHE A 186 -15.86 -2.21 -28.16
CA PHE A 186 -14.98 -3.37 -28.37
C PHE A 186 -13.64 -2.99 -29.02
N VAL A 187 -13.13 -1.82 -28.68
CA VAL A 187 -11.80 -1.39 -29.09
C VAL A 187 -10.82 -1.88 -28.04
N GLU A 188 -9.71 -2.43 -28.47
CA GLU A 188 -8.57 -2.75 -27.61
C GLU A 188 -7.93 -1.45 -27.10
N GLU A 189 -7.55 -1.39 -25.82
CA GLU A 189 -6.95 -0.19 -25.20
C GLU A 189 -5.79 0.39 -26.03
N PHE A 190 -4.82 -0.44 -26.39
CA PHE A 190 -3.70 -0.02 -27.23
C PHE A 190 -4.16 0.52 -28.60
N ALA A 191 -5.14 -0.14 -29.22
CA ALA A 191 -5.73 0.31 -30.48
C ALA A 191 -6.46 1.65 -30.32
N CYS A 192 -7.07 1.90 -29.17
CA CYS A 192 -7.67 3.20 -28.84
C CYS A 192 -6.60 4.29 -28.85
N GLU A 193 -5.52 4.11 -28.10
CA GLU A 193 -4.44 5.09 -27.96
C GLU A 193 -3.75 5.40 -29.30
N VAL A 194 -3.35 4.38 -30.05
CA VAL A 194 -2.56 4.59 -31.29
C VAL A 194 -3.39 5.11 -32.46
N ASN A 195 -4.73 4.94 -32.43
CA ASN A 195 -5.62 5.47 -33.46
C ASN A 195 -6.19 6.86 -33.09
N GLY A 196 -5.64 7.51 -32.07
CA GLY A 196 -6.05 8.87 -31.68
C GLY A 196 -7.34 8.91 -30.85
N GLY A 197 -7.63 7.84 -30.12
CA GLY A 197 -8.61 7.86 -29.04
C GLY A 197 -8.12 8.73 -27.89
N TYR A 198 -9.00 9.55 -27.35
CA TYR A 198 -8.74 10.44 -26.23
C TYR A 198 -8.88 9.75 -24.87
N SER A 199 -9.76 8.75 -24.78
CA SER A 199 -10.06 8.05 -23.53
C SER A 199 -10.58 6.65 -23.79
N PHE A 200 -10.22 5.72 -22.92
CA PHE A 200 -10.59 4.31 -22.95
C PHE A 200 -11.29 3.93 -21.64
N TRP A 201 -12.42 3.22 -21.73
CA TRP A 201 -13.13 2.67 -20.58
C TRP A 201 -13.21 1.15 -20.71
N ALA A 202 -12.33 0.46 -19.99
CA ALA A 202 -12.30 -0.99 -19.92
C ALA A 202 -13.66 -1.56 -19.50
N PHE A 203 -14.06 -2.67 -20.15
CA PHE A 203 -15.30 -3.41 -19.85
C PHE A 203 -16.61 -2.59 -19.93
N SER A 204 -16.54 -1.38 -20.46
CA SER A 204 -17.68 -0.48 -20.66
C SER A 204 -18.11 -0.48 -22.13
N SER A 205 -19.32 -0.03 -22.39
CA SER A 205 -19.83 0.20 -23.74
C SER A 205 -20.17 1.67 -23.97
N CYS A 206 -20.15 2.10 -25.23
CA CYS A 206 -20.57 3.42 -25.66
C CYS A 206 -22.04 3.71 -25.29
N ASP A 207 -22.88 2.68 -25.17
CA ASP A 207 -24.26 2.83 -24.68
C ASP A 207 -24.32 3.30 -23.21
N ASN A 208 -23.30 3.02 -22.41
CA ASN A 208 -23.19 3.50 -21.03
C ASN A 208 -22.54 4.89 -20.96
N LEU A 209 -21.88 5.33 -22.03
CA LEU A 209 -21.37 6.69 -22.24
C LEU A 209 -22.44 7.49 -22.98
N THR A 210 -23.61 7.62 -22.32
CA THR A 210 -24.90 7.94 -22.94
C THR A 210 -24.97 9.27 -23.70
N ASP A 211 -23.97 10.15 -23.59
CA ASP A 211 -23.90 11.39 -24.36
C ASP A 211 -22.47 11.69 -24.86
N VAL A 212 -22.39 12.13 -26.13
CA VAL A 212 -21.15 12.57 -26.81
C VAL A 212 -20.44 13.69 -26.03
N GLU A 213 -21.14 14.42 -25.15
CA GLU A 213 -20.54 15.44 -24.27
C GLU A 213 -19.56 14.85 -23.22
N GLU A 214 -19.75 13.60 -22.75
CA GLU A 214 -18.77 12.90 -21.91
C GLU A 214 -17.62 12.27 -22.73
N CYS A 215 -17.81 12.16 -24.05
CA CYS A 215 -16.80 11.73 -25.01
C CYS A 215 -16.00 12.93 -25.59
N ILE A 216 -16.06 14.10 -24.97
CA ILE A 216 -15.15 15.20 -25.31
C ILE A 216 -14.25 15.41 -24.12
N TYR A 217 -12.94 15.38 -24.34
CA TYR A 217 -11.96 15.91 -23.39
C TYR A 217 -12.38 17.33 -23.04
N GLN A 218 -12.98 17.51 -21.86
CA GLN A 218 -13.17 18.83 -21.28
C GLN A 218 -11.78 19.25 -20.82
N GLU A 219 -11.17 20.21 -21.49
CA GLU A 219 -9.94 20.81 -20.97
C GLU A 219 -10.20 21.27 -19.54
N PRO A 220 -9.35 20.85 -18.57
CA PRO A 220 -9.58 21.18 -17.18
C PRO A 220 -9.57 22.70 -17.01
N ILE A 221 -10.72 23.24 -16.64
CA ILE A 221 -10.87 24.66 -16.32
C ILE A 221 -10.49 24.92 -14.86
N GLY A 222 -10.00 26.12 -14.59
CA GLY A 222 -9.61 26.56 -13.26
C GLY A 222 -9.51 28.08 -13.15
N ALA A 223 -9.21 28.54 -11.94
CA ALA A 223 -8.97 29.94 -11.65
C ALA A 223 -7.71 30.45 -12.36
N CYS A 224 -7.86 31.56 -13.07
CA CYS A 224 -6.80 32.27 -13.77
C CYS A 224 -6.74 33.72 -13.27
N CYS A 225 -5.58 34.13 -12.75
CA CYS A 225 -5.33 35.50 -12.32
C CYS A 225 -4.63 36.30 -13.42
N VAL A 226 -5.33 37.28 -13.96
CA VAL A 226 -4.84 38.17 -15.02
C VAL A 226 -4.61 39.57 -14.46
N ASN A 227 -3.44 40.16 -14.71
CA ASN A 227 -3.07 41.51 -14.25
C ASN A 227 -3.23 41.72 -12.72
N ASN A 228 -2.95 40.70 -11.90
CA ASN A 228 -2.97 40.73 -10.42
C ASN A 228 -4.24 41.38 -9.81
N SER A 229 -5.39 41.20 -10.47
CA SER A 229 -6.66 41.78 -9.99
C SER A 229 -7.91 41.15 -10.61
N LEU A 230 -7.81 40.53 -11.80
CA LEU A 230 -8.93 39.89 -12.47
C LEU A 230 -8.82 38.38 -12.34
N CYS A 231 -9.81 37.75 -11.69
CA CYS A 231 -9.94 36.30 -11.61
C CYS A 231 -10.98 35.78 -12.61
N TYR A 232 -10.63 34.75 -13.38
CA TYR A 232 -11.56 33.99 -14.23
C TYR A 232 -11.60 32.54 -13.78
N SER A 233 -12.79 31.96 -13.54
CA SER A 233 -12.96 30.57 -13.08
C SER A 233 -13.05 29.53 -14.19
N ASP A 234 -13.27 29.97 -15.42
CA ASP A 234 -13.66 29.11 -16.54
C ASP A 234 -12.57 29.05 -17.62
N PHE A 235 -11.29 29.14 -17.20
CA PHE A 235 -10.14 29.16 -18.10
C PHE A 235 -9.38 27.84 -18.02
N ASP A 236 -9.10 27.25 -19.19
CA ASP A 236 -8.04 26.25 -19.32
C ASP A 236 -6.65 26.91 -19.21
N GLU A 237 -5.60 26.10 -19.03
CA GLU A 237 -4.23 26.56 -18.84
C GLU A 237 -3.72 27.40 -20.03
N LEU A 238 -4.05 27.00 -21.27
CA LEU A 238 -3.59 27.69 -22.49
C LEU A 238 -4.27 29.05 -22.64
N LEU A 239 -5.58 29.11 -22.40
CA LEU A 239 -6.35 30.35 -22.42
C LEU A 239 -5.87 31.32 -21.33
N CYS A 240 -5.53 30.81 -20.15
CA CYS A 240 -4.95 31.62 -19.08
C CYS A 240 -3.61 32.23 -19.50
N PHE A 241 -2.74 31.43 -20.10
CA PHE A 241 -1.45 31.87 -20.60
C PHE A 241 -1.60 32.90 -21.73
N ASP A 242 -2.52 32.70 -22.67
CA ASP A 242 -2.78 33.62 -23.78
C ASP A 242 -3.27 35.01 -23.30
N TYR A 243 -3.93 35.05 -22.15
CA TYR A 243 -4.35 36.28 -21.48
C TYR A 243 -3.25 36.90 -20.59
N GLY A 244 -2.08 36.27 -20.53
CA GLY A 244 -0.95 36.69 -19.69
C GLY A 244 -1.22 36.54 -18.20
N GLY A 245 -2.06 35.57 -17.83
CA GLY A 245 -2.41 35.26 -16.44
C GLY A 245 -1.62 34.09 -15.86
N GLU A 246 -1.78 33.91 -14.54
CA GLU A 246 -1.28 32.76 -13.79
C GLU A 246 -2.44 31.79 -13.50
N TRP A 247 -2.27 30.52 -13.85
CA TRP A 247 -3.28 29.48 -13.71
C TRP A 247 -3.07 28.68 -12.43
N PHE A 248 -4.13 28.50 -11.65
CA PHE A 248 -4.07 27.91 -10.30
C PHE A 248 -4.41 26.41 -10.27
N GLY A 249 -4.64 25.81 -11.44
CA GLY A 249 -4.91 24.38 -11.57
C GLY A 249 -6.39 24.03 -11.75
N PRO A 250 -6.69 22.76 -12.07
CA PRO A 250 -8.04 22.28 -12.33
C PRO A 250 -8.97 22.45 -11.12
N ASP A 251 -10.26 22.67 -11.39
CA ASP A 251 -11.35 22.76 -10.40
C ASP A 251 -11.17 23.86 -9.33
N THR A 252 -10.20 24.76 -9.53
CA THR A 252 -10.03 25.94 -8.67
C THR A 252 -11.00 27.04 -9.07
N THR A 253 -11.45 27.83 -8.10
CA THR A 253 -12.43 28.90 -8.33
C THR A 253 -11.98 30.21 -7.72
N CYS A 254 -12.50 31.30 -8.28
CA CYS A 254 -12.31 32.66 -7.78
C CYS A 254 -13.02 32.95 -6.43
N GLU A 255 -13.70 31.95 -5.85
CA GLU A 255 -14.22 32.05 -4.48
C GLU A 255 -13.13 31.77 -3.44
N VAL A 256 -12.10 31.00 -3.82
CA VAL A 256 -11.00 30.58 -2.94
C VAL A 256 -9.69 31.25 -3.34
N ILE A 257 -9.46 31.45 -4.64
CA ILE A 257 -8.26 32.13 -5.15
C ILE A 257 -8.51 33.64 -5.17
N ASP A 258 -7.73 34.38 -4.37
CA ASP A 258 -7.65 35.84 -4.45
C ASP A 258 -6.52 36.22 -5.41
N CYS A 259 -6.86 36.94 -6.47
CA CYS A 259 -5.90 37.39 -7.48
C CYS A 259 -5.22 38.71 -7.11
N ILE A 260 -5.58 39.31 -5.97
CA ILE A 260 -4.91 40.47 -5.43
C ILE A 260 -3.74 39.99 -4.58
N ASP A 261 -2.52 40.38 -4.95
CA ASP A 261 -1.36 40.19 -4.07
C ASP A 261 -1.61 40.95 -2.76
N PRO A 262 -1.57 40.30 -1.58
CA PRO A 262 -1.73 41.00 -0.33
C PRO A 262 -0.58 41.98 -0.14
N THR A 263 -0.90 43.24 0.19
CA THR A 263 0.09 44.20 0.65
C THR A 263 0.41 43.94 2.12
N GLY A 264 1.63 44.25 2.53
CA GLY A 264 2.07 44.07 3.90
C GLY A 264 3.24 44.99 4.23
N ALA A 265 3.58 45.06 5.51
CA ALA A 265 4.69 45.86 5.99
C ALA A 265 6.00 45.21 5.55
N CYS A 266 6.79 45.97 4.80
CA CYS A 266 8.16 45.62 4.46
C CYS A 266 9.13 46.40 5.34
N CYS A 267 9.83 45.71 6.25
CA CYS A 267 10.87 46.30 7.07
C CYS A 267 12.24 46.11 6.39
N TYR A 268 12.95 47.18 6.09
CA TYR A 268 14.32 47.12 5.56
C TYR A 268 15.14 48.29 6.10
N GLU A 269 16.31 47.98 6.65
CA GLU A 269 17.08 48.97 7.43
C GLU A 269 16.13 49.75 8.38
N ASN A 270 16.24 51.08 8.45
CA ASN A 270 15.46 51.94 9.35
C ASN A 270 14.16 52.49 8.72
N ASP A 271 13.67 51.92 7.63
CA ASP A 271 12.47 52.39 6.93
C ASP A 271 11.43 51.26 6.85
N CYS A 272 10.17 51.66 6.71
CA CYS A 272 9.11 50.71 6.45
C CYS A 272 8.12 51.27 5.45
N GLN A 273 7.68 50.39 4.54
CA GLN A 273 6.65 50.69 3.56
C GLN A 273 5.63 49.56 3.49
N VAL A 274 4.36 49.92 3.28
CA VAL A 274 3.31 48.96 2.94
C VAL A 274 3.34 48.76 1.44
N ILE A 275 3.93 47.65 1.01
CA ILE A 275 4.20 47.32 -0.40
C ILE A 275 3.84 45.85 -0.65
N TYR A 276 4.01 45.38 -1.88
CA TYR A 276 3.82 43.95 -2.19
C TYR A 276 5.05 43.13 -1.77
N GLN A 277 4.85 41.85 -1.48
CA GLN A 277 5.94 40.93 -1.09
C GLN A 277 7.12 40.97 -2.09
N TRP A 278 6.84 40.95 -3.39
CA TRP A 278 7.89 41.00 -4.42
C TRP A 278 8.66 42.34 -4.45
N GLU A 279 8.02 43.45 -4.06
CA GLU A 279 8.69 44.76 -3.91
C GLU A 279 9.55 44.79 -2.65
N CYS A 280 9.15 44.05 -1.61
CA CYS A 280 9.91 43.87 -0.40
C CYS A 280 11.16 43.00 -0.60
N ASP A 281 11.01 41.88 -1.31
CA ASP A 281 12.12 40.98 -1.65
C ASP A 281 13.21 41.70 -2.47
N LYS A 282 12.83 42.63 -3.35
CA LYS A 282 13.78 43.46 -4.10
C LYS A 282 14.59 44.42 -3.23
N GLN A 283 14.03 44.81 -2.09
CA GLN A 283 14.66 45.70 -1.12
C GLN A 283 15.43 44.94 -0.06
N ASP A 284 15.52 43.60 -0.20
CA ASP A 284 16.10 42.71 0.81
C ASP A 284 15.43 42.91 2.18
N GLY A 285 14.15 43.28 2.16
CA GLY A 285 13.35 43.57 3.33
C GLY A 285 12.60 42.34 3.85
N PHE A 286 12.17 42.41 5.10
CA PHE A 286 11.36 41.38 5.72
C PHE A 286 9.87 41.74 5.60
N PHE A 287 9.11 40.88 4.92
CA PHE A 287 7.70 41.10 4.63
C PHE A 287 6.79 40.51 5.71
N TYR A 288 5.81 41.30 6.15
CA TYR A 288 4.75 40.88 7.07
C TYR A 288 3.39 41.10 6.42
N GLU A 289 2.79 40.01 5.98
CA GLU A 289 1.49 39.97 5.32
C GLU A 289 0.38 40.61 6.16
N GLU A 290 -0.46 41.44 5.53
CA GLU A 290 -1.58 42.15 6.16
C GLU A 290 -1.22 43.04 7.37
N GLN A 291 0.08 43.36 7.56
CA GLN A 291 0.53 44.26 8.62
C GLN A 291 0.85 45.67 8.10
N GLU A 292 0.79 46.63 9.03
CA GLU A 292 1.21 48.02 8.83
C GLU A 292 2.59 48.27 9.45
N CYS A 293 3.23 49.38 9.13
CA CYS A 293 4.62 49.69 9.52
C CYS A 293 4.91 49.87 11.02
N ASP A 294 3.91 49.75 11.88
CA ASP A 294 4.05 49.84 13.33
C ASP A 294 4.87 48.68 13.92
N ILE A 295 5.06 47.60 13.16
CA ILE A 295 5.84 46.42 13.57
C ILE A 295 7.35 46.56 13.35
N CYS A 296 7.79 47.50 12.51
CA CYS A 296 9.20 47.71 12.14
C CYS A 296 9.89 48.68 13.11
N SER A 297 9.83 48.38 14.41
CA SER A 297 10.32 49.30 15.45
C SER A 297 11.85 49.28 15.58
N PRO A 298 12.55 50.44 15.44
CA PRO A 298 14.01 50.53 15.31
C PRO A 298 14.81 50.45 16.63
N ASN A 299 14.25 49.85 17.68
CA ASN A 299 14.94 49.65 18.94
C ASN A 299 14.81 48.19 19.34
N CYS A 300 15.91 47.43 19.27
CA CYS A 300 16.05 46.13 19.93
C CYS A 300 16.96 46.26 21.15
N PRO A 301 16.44 46.62 22.33
CA PRO A 301 17.21 46.59 23.57
C PRO A 301 17.83 45.23 23.87
N SER A 302 17.28 44.15 23.30
CA SER A 302 17.70 42.76 23.50
C SER A 302 18.87 42.29 22.62
N ASP A 303 19.30 43.07 21.61
CA ASP A 303 20.54 42.81 20.85
C ASP A 303 21.71 43.53 21.54
N LEU A 304 22.36 42.81 22.45
CA LEU A 304 23.35 43.38 23.37
C LEU A 304 24.75 43.46 22.75
N ASN A 305 25.02 42.61 21.75
CA ASN A 305 26.30 42.58 21.05
C ASN A 305 26.28 43.34 19.70
N GLN A 306 25.11 43.83 19.29
CA GLN A 306 24.86 44.61 18.07
C GLN A 306 25.22 43.86 16.80
N ASP A 307 24.99 42.54 16.78
CA ASP A 307 25.24 41.69 15.62
C ASP A 307 24.03 41.53 14.69
N GLY A 308 22.89 42.15 15.04
CA GLY A 308 21.63 42.09 14.27
C GLY A 308 20.78 40.86 14.59
N TYR A 309 21.14 40.09 15.62
CA TYR A 309 20.38 38.90 16.03
C TYR A 309 20.31 38.80 17.54
N VAL A 310 19.10 38.80 18.10
CA VAL A 310 18.88 38.40 19.50
C VAL A 310 18.99 36.88 19.60
N ASN A 311 20.09 36.40 20.15
CA ASN A 311 20.39 34.98 20.20
C ASN A 311 21.05 34.55 21.53
N VAL A 312 21.64 33.35 21.54
CA VAL A 312 22.35 32.81 22.72
C VAL A 312 23.43 33.76 23.22
N ASN A 313 24.10 34.51 22.33
CA ASN A 313 25.18 35.40 22.71
C ASN A 313 24.68 36.58 23.55
N ASP A 314 23.50 37.13 23.25
CA ASP A 314 22.86 38.20 24.03
C ASP A 314 22.35 37.68 25.37
N LEU A 315 21.74 36.49 25.37
CA LEU A 315 21.34 35.83 26.61
C LEU A 315 22.54 35.58 27.54
N LEU A 316 23.67 35.16 26.99
CA LEU A 316 24.90 34.99 27.76
C LEU A 316 25.44 36.33 28.28
N ALA A 317 25.25 37.44 27.56
CA ALA A 317 25.61 38.77 28.03
C ALA A 317 24.76 39.19 29.26
N VAL A 318 23.46 38.88 29.27
CA VAL A 318 22.59 39.10 30.45
C VAL A 318 23.05 38.28 31.64
N ILE A 319 23.30 36.98 31.45
CA ILE A 319 23.76 36.08 32.53
C ILE A 319 25.12 36.54 33.09
N ALA A 320 26.02 37.03 32.25
CA ALA A 320 27.33 37.54 32.68
C ALA A 320 27.23 38.82 33.53
N ALA A 321 26.16 39.60 33.35
CA ALA A 321 25.93 40.86 34.05
C ALA A 321 25.01 40.73 35.28
N TRP A 322 24.69 39.51 35.72
CA TRP A 322 23.70 39.26 36.78
C TRP A 322 23.92 40.07 38.06
N GLY A 323 22.87 40.77 38.50
CA GLY A 323 22.86 41.60 39.71
C GLY A 323 23.65 42.91 39.59
N GLN A 324 24.15 43.27 38.41
CA GLN A 324 24.75 44.59 38.17
C GLN A 324 23.67 45.66 38.03
N THR A 325 24.06 46.90 38.34
CA THR A 325 23.24 48.11 38.15
C THR A 325 23.93 48.98 37.09
N GLU A 326 23.17 49.72 36.28
CA GLU A 326 23.70 50.57 35.20
C GLU A 326 24.47 49.76 34.12
N SER A 327 23.93 48.60 33.76
CA SER A 327 24.47 47.73 32.72
C SER A 327 23.64 47.87 31.44
N ASN A 328 24.25 47.68 30.27
CA ASN A 328 23.48 47.57 29.02
C ASN A 328 22.65 46.27 28.94
N ALA A 329 22.92 45.31 29.82
CA ALA A 329 22.13 44.09 29.99
C ALA A 329 20.86 44.25 30.84
N ASP A 330 20.61 45.46 31.37
CA ASP A 330 19.32 45.84 31.96
C ASP A 330 18.39 46.25 30.80
N VAL A 331 17.72 45.25 30.24
CA VAL A 331 16.93 45.33 29.01
C VAL A 331 15.59 46.00 29.29
N ASN A 332 15.02 45.78 30.49
CA ASN A 332 13.73 46.34 30.87
C ASN A 332 13.84 47.75 31.49
N GLY A 333 15.05 48.20 31.84
CA GLY A 333 15.36 49.52 32.37
C GLY A 333 14.99 49.74 33.84
N ASP A 334 14.88 48.67 34.64
CA ASP A 334 14.48 48.73 36.05
C ASP A 334 15.65 48.94 37.03
N SER A 335 16.85 49.17 36.48
CA SER A 335 18.12 49.45 37.17
C SER A 335 18.82 48.23 37.78
N VAL A 336 18.37 47.00 37.54
CA VAL A 336 19.05 45.78 37.97
C VAL A 336 18.95 44.66 36.93
N VAL A 337 20.08 43.99 36.65
CA VAL A 337 20.06 42.81 35.75
C VAL A 337 19.58 41.57 36.49
N ASP A 338 18.38 41.06 36.17
CA ASP A 338 17.82 39.86 36.77
C ASP A 338 17.02 38.96 35.80
N VAL A 339 16.08 38.16 36.34
CA VAL A 339 15.26 37.23 35.55
C VAL A 339 14.37 37.98 34.57
N ALA A 340 13.93 39.19 34.89
CA ALA A 340 13.07 39.98 34.03
C ALA A 340 13.78 40.32 32.71
N ASP A 341 15.06 40.68 32.72
CA ASP A 341 15.84 40.94 31.51
C ASP A 341 16.04 39.71 30.64
N VAL A 342 16.21 38.54 31.27
CA VAL A 342 16.28 37.26 30.55
C VAL A 342 15.00 36.98 29.78
N LEU A 343 13.84 37.31 30.37
CA LEU A 343 12.56 37.09 29.70
C LEU A 343 12.37 38.04 28.50
N GLU A 344 12.87 39.27 28.57
CA GLU A 344 12.86 40.21 27.44
C GLU A 344 13.73 39.73 26.27
N VAL A 345 14.92 39.16 26.55
CA VAL A 345 15.79 38.59 25.49
C VAL A 345 15.17 37.36 24.84
N ILE A 346 14.54 36.47 25.63
CA ILE A 346 13.85 35.29 25.07
C ILE A 346 12.61 35.70 24.28
N ALA A 347 11.89 36.73 24.70
CA ALA A 347 10.73 37.23 23.98
C ALA A 347 11.09 37.85 22.61
N ALA A 348 12.30 38.40 22.48
CA ALA A 348 12.80 39.03 21.26
C ALA A 348 13.68 38.10 20.38
N TRP A 349 13.70 36.79 20.65
CA TRP A 349 14.62 35.84 20.01
C TRP A 349 14.47 35.78 18.48
N GLY A 350 15.58 35.91 17.76
CA GLY A 350 15.60 35.92 16.30
C GLY A 350 16.37 37.10 15.74
N ILE A 351 16.07 37.48 14.50
CA ILE A 351 16.69 38.64 13.86
C ILE A 351 16.23 39.90 14.59
N CYS A 352 17.20 40.72 15.01
CA CYS A 352 16.95 42.10 15.33
C CYS A 352 17.25 42.93 14.08
N ASN A 353 16.21 43.38 13.39
CA ASN A 353 16.38 44.40 12.38
C ASN A 353 16.24 45.78 13.06
N ILE A 354 17.33 46.56 13.01
CA ILE A 354 17.38 48.00 13.31
C ILE A 354 16.42 48.72 12.39
#